data_AF-A0A9D1GKV5-F1
#
_entry.id   AF-A0A9D1GKV5-F1
#
_cell.length_a   1.000
_cell.length_b   1.000
_cell.length_c   1.000
_cell.angle_alpha   90.00
_cell.angle_beta   90.00
_cell.angle_gamma   90.00
#
_symmetry.space_group_name_H-M   'P 1'
#
loop_
_entity.id
_entity.type
_entity.pdbx_description
1 polymer ?
#
loop_
_entity_poly.entity_id
_entity_poly.type
_entity_poly.pdbx_seq_one_letter_code
_entity_poly.pdbx_strand_id
1 'polypeptide(L)'
;MQNLYQEVLDANISFDAARTGLDSARITWENAQEKYSMGMLSRTDYLQEQSSYIQKEFAFQTAELSLFQAMENYYWGVNGVMTLS
;
A
#
# COMPACT_ATOMS: atom_id res chain seq x y z
N MET A 1 -13.89 18.65 -11.63
CA MET A 1 -13.82 18.76 -10.14
C MET A 1 -14.39 17.55 -9.43
N GLN A 2 -15.65 17.16 -9.66
CA GLN A 2 -16.27 16.02 -8.94
C GLN A 2 -15.52 14.69 -9.17
N ASN A 3 -14.94 14.51 -10.37
CA ASN A 3 -14.12 13.33 -10.71
C ASN A 3 -12.79 13.28 -9.93
N LEU A 4 -12.08 14.40 -9.78
CA LEU A 4 -10.78 14.46 -9.08
C LEU A 4 -10.93 14.17 -7.59
N TYR A 5 -12.03 14.63 -6.97
CA TYR A 5 -12.30 14.32 -5.57
C TYR A 5 -12.62 12.83 -5.38
N GLN A 6 -13.38 12.23 -6.30
CA GLN A 6 -13.66 10.79 -6.27
C GLN A 6 -12.38 9.97 -6.45
N GLU A 7 -11.47 10.38 -7.33
CA GLU A 7 -10.16 9.75 -7.52
C GLU A 7 -9.32 9.75 -6.23
N VAL A 8 -9.34 10.84 -5.46
CA VAL A 8 -8.67 10.89 -4.13
C VAL A 8 -9.32 9.93 -3.14
N LEU A 9 -10.66 9.83 -3.12
CA LEU A 9 -11.37 8.89 -2.24
C LEU A 9 -11.03 7.43 -2.58
N ASP A 10 -11.05 7.07 -3.86
CA ASP A 10 -10.75 5.71 -4.31
C ASP A 10 -9.28 5.33 -4.03
N ALA A 11 -8.36 6.28 -4.22
CA ALA A 11 -6.95 6.10 -3.88
C ALA A 11 -6.75 5.93 -2.37
N ASN A 12 -7.52 6.65 -1.54
CA ASN A 12 -7.45 6.54 -0.08
C ASN A 12 -7.96 5.17 0.41
N ILE A 13 -9.09 4.70 -0.13
CA ILE A 13 -9.60 3.34 0.15
C ILE A 13 -8.56 2.28 -0.23
N SER A 14 -7.90 2.44 -1.38
CA SER A 14 -6.85 1.53 -1.84
C SER A 14 -5.63 1.55 -0.92
N PHE A 15 -5.23 2.72 -0.43
CA PHE A 15 -4.17 2.90 0.56
C PHE A 15 -4.50 2.19 1.88
N ASP A 16 -5.70 2.40 2.44
CA ASP A 16 -6.12 1.78 3.70
C ASP A 16 -6.20 0.26 3.60
N ALA A 17 -6.69 -0.25 2.46
CA ALA A 17 -6.71 -1.68 2.18
C ALA A 17 -5.30 -2.26 2.06
N ALA A 18 -4.39 -1.58 1.36
CA ALA A 18 -3.01 -2.01 1.22
C ALA A 18 -2.26 -1.98 2.57
N ARG A 19 -2.50 -0.95 3.40
CA ARG A 19 -1.96 -0.84 4.76
C ARG A 19 -2.38 -2.00 5.64
N THR A 20 -3.68 -2.29 5.69
CA THR A 20 -4.23 -3.42 6.44
C THR A 20 -3.64 -4.76 5.98
N GLY A 21 -3.47 -4.91 4.66
CA GLY A 21 -2.83 -6.08 4.06
C GLY A 21 -1.36 -6.22 4.45
N LEU A 22 -0.60 -5.12 4.51
CA LEU A 22 0.78 -5.09 4.96
C LEU A 22 0.92 -5.41 6.45
N ASP A 23 0.07 -4.84 7.31
CA ASP A 23 0.07 -5.11 8.75
C ASP A 23 -0.18 -6.60 9.03
N SER A 24 -1.13 -7.21 8.32
CA SER A 24 -1.38 -8.65 8.41
C SER A 24 -0.17 -9.47 7.93
N ALA A 25 0.43 -9.08 6.80
CA ALA A 25 1.60 -9.76 6.26
C ALA A 25 2.83 -9.64 7.18
N ARG A 26 2.98 -8.53 7.90
CA ARG A 26 4.05 -8.34 8.88
C ARG A 26 3.95 -9.35 10.02
N ILE A 27 2.76 -9.55 10.57
CA ILE A 27 2.51 -10.55 11.63
C ILE A 27 2.84 -11.96 11.11
N THR A 28 2.40 -12.30 9.88
CA THR A 28 2.71 -13.59 9.27
C THR A 28 4.21 -13.78 9.07
N TRP A 29 4.90 -12.73 8.61
CA TRP A 29 6.34 -12.75 8.38
C TRP A 29 7.15 -12.92 9.67
N GLU A 30 6.80 -12.18 10.72
CA GLU A 30 7.42 -12.30 12.05
C GLU A 30 7.30 -13.75 12.58
N ASN A 31 6.10 -14.33 12.49
CA ASN A 31 5.88 -15.73 12.86
C ASN A 31 6.70 -16.71 12.01
N ALA A 32 6.85 -16.44 10.71
CA ALA A 32 7.67 -17.27 9.82
C ALA A 32 9.16 -17.20 10.19
N GLN A 33 9.66 -16.02 10.57
CA GLN A 33 11.02 -15.82 11.06
C GLN A 33 11.28 -16.60 12.35
N GLU A 34 10.36 -16.54 13.31
CA GLU A 34 10.45 -17.32 14.55
C GLU A 34 10.49 -18.83 14.28
N LYS A 35 9.53 -19.34 13.50
CA LYS A 35 9.47 -20.76 13.11
C LYS A 35 10.72 -21.23 12.38
N TYR A 36 11.25 -20.41 11.47
CA TYR A 36 12.49 -20.72 10.77
C TYR A 36 13.69 -20.79 11.71
N SER A 37 13.80 -19.87 12.67
CA SER A 37 14.87 -19.87 13.69
C SER A 37 14.84 -21.11 14.59
N MET A 38 13.65 -21.68 14.82
CA MET A 38 13.45 -22.92 15.56
C MET A 38 13.61 -24.18 14.70
N GLY A 39 13.91 -24.05 13.40
CA GLY A 39 14.01 -25.18 12.47
C GLY A 39 12.66 -25.82 12.11
N MET A 40 11.55 -25.16 12.42
CA MET A 40 10.18 -25.65 12.20
C MET A 40 9.64 -25.29 10.80
N LEU A 41 10.32 -24.43 10.06
CA LEU A 41 9.94 -23.99 8.71
C LEU A 41 11.03 -24.38 7.72
N SER A 42 10.65 -24.93 6.56
CA SER A 42 11.62 -25.20 5.51
C SER A 42 12.18 -23.90 4.92
N ARG A 43 13.39 -23.95 4.35
CA ARG A 43 13.97 -22.77 3.68
C ARG A 43 13.10 -22.27 2.52
N THR A 44 12.44 -23.17 1.79
CA THR A 44 11.57 -22.80 0.67
C THR A 44 10.33 -22.06 1.18
N ASP A 45 9.68 -22.58 2.22
CA ASP A 45 8.49 -21.94 2.81
C ASP A 45 8.85 -20.58 3.41
N TYR A 46 10.00 -20.47 4.07
CA TYR A 46 10.51 -19.19 4.58
C TYR A 46 10.67 -18.15 3.46
N LEU A 47 11.31 -18.52 2.34
CA LEU A 47 11.48 -17.61 1.20
C LEU A 47 10.15 -17.24 0.53
N GLN A 48 9.17 -18.16 0.54
CA GLN A 48 7.83 -17.88 0.03
C GLN A 48 7.11 -16.85 0.90
N GLU A 49 7.17 -16.98 2.23
CA GLU A 49 6.61 -16.00 3.16
C GLU A 49 7.32 -14.64 3.03
N GLN A 50 8.65 -14.64 2.87
CA GLN A 50 9.43 -13.43 2.63
C GLN A 50 8.96 -12.70 1.36
N SER A 51 8.80 -13.45 0.27
CA SER A 51 8.33 -12.90 -1.00
C SER A 51 6.93 -12.31 -0.86
N SER A 52 6.02 -13.02 -0.17
CA SER A 52 4.66 -12.53 0.08
C SER A 52 4.65 -11.23 0.88
N TYR A 53 5.48 -11.13 1.92
CA TYR A 53 5.65 -9.89 2.70
C TYR A 53 6.15 -8.73 1.84
N ILE A 54 7.21 -8.95 1.06
CA ILE A 54 7.79 -7.92 0.17
C ILE A 54 6.76 -7.44 -0.87
N GLN A 55 5.97 -8.35 -1.44
CA GLN A 55 4.91 -7.96 -2.39
C GLN A 55 3.85 -7.06 -1.75
N LYS A 56 3.49 -7.30 -0.49
CA LYS A 56 2.55 -6.43 0.25
C LYS A 56 3.16 -5.08 0.58
N GLU A 57 4.46 -5.03 0.89
CA GLU A 57 5.19 -3.79 1.11
C GLU A 57 5.22 -2.93 -0.16
N PHE A 58 5.51 -3.54 -1.31
CA PHE A 58 5.44 -2.86 -2.60
C PHE A 58 4.03 -2.37 -2.95
N ALA A 59 2.99 -3.17 -2.69
CA ALA A 59 1.61 -2.78 -2.92
C ALA A 59 1.22 -1.56 -2.07
N PHE A 60 1.65 -1.52 -0.80
CA PHE A 60 1.44 -0.39 0.09
C PHE A 60 2.13 0.88 -0.43
N GLN A 61 3.41 0.81 -0.78
CA GLN A 61 4.14 1.95 -1.34
C GLN A 61 3.52 2.47 -2.64
N THR A 62 3.04 1.55 -3.49
CA THR A 62 2.35 1.92 -4.74
C THR A 62 1.04 2.65 -4.46
N ALA A 63 0.27 2.19 -3.47
CA ALA A 63 -0.98 2.83 -3.08
C ALA A 63 -0.74 4.20 -2.43
N GLU A 64 0.30 4.35 -1.63
CA GLU A 64 0.73 5.61 -1.04
C GLU A 64 1.10 6.65 -2.12
N LEU A 65 1.92 6.25 -3.09
CA LEU A 65 2.28 7.11 -4.23
C LEU A 65 1.05 7.50 -5.06
N SER A 66 0.13 6.56 -5.27
CA SER A 66 -1.11 6.82 -6.02
C SER A 66 -2.01 7.84 -5.30
N LEU A 67 -2.11 7.73 -3.97
CA LEU A 67 -2.84 8.69 -3.14
C LEU A 67 -2.19 10.09 -3.20
N PHE A 68 -0.86 10.15 -3.08
CA PHE A 68 -0.13 11.40 -3.20
C PHE A 68 -0.38 12.09 -4.55
N GLN A 69 -0.27 11.33 -5.65
CA GLN A 69 -0.53 11.85 -6.99
C GLN A 69 -1.98 12.34 -7.17
N ALA A 70 -2.96 11.59 -6.64
CA ALA A 70 -4.36 12.00 -6.69
C ALA A 70 -4.61 13.30 -5.92
N MET A 71 -4.01 13.45 -4.74
CA MET A 71 -4.10 14.67 -3.94
C MET A 71 -3.47 15.88 -4.65
N GLU A 72 -2.29 15.70 -5.25
CA GLU A 72 -1.66 16.77 -6.04
C GLU A 72 -2.53 17.15 -7.24
N ASN A 73 -3.04 16.18 -8.00
CA ASN A 73 -3.92 16.43 -9.14
C ASN A 73 -5.18 17.19 -8.74
N TYR A 74 -5.78 16.83 -7.59
CA TYR A 74 -6.92 17.56 -7.04
C TYR A 74 -6.54 19.00 -6.67
N TYR A 75 -5.41 19.21 -5.98
CA TYR A 75 -4.94 20.55 -5.59
C TYR A 75 -4.68 21.45 -6.81
N TRP A 76 -3.94 20.97 -7.80
CA TRP A 76 -3.66 21.72 -9.03
C TRP A 76 -4.91 21.93 -9.89
N GLY A 77 -5.76 20.91 -10.01
CA GLY A 77 -7.02 21.00 -10.74
C GLY A 77 -7.95 22.05 -10.13
N VAL A 78 -8.06 22.10 -8.80
CA VAL A 78 -8.86 23.09 -8.08
C VAL A 78 -8.28 24.50 -8.18
N ASN A 79 -6.98 24.67 -7.95
CA ASN A 79 -6.33 25.98 -7.99
C ASN A 79 -6.19 26.55 -9.40
N GLY A 80 -5.89 25.71 -10.41
CA GLY A 80 -5.78 26.12 -11.80
C GLY A 80 -7.10 26.62 -12.39
N VAL A 81 -8.23 26.02 -11.99
CA VAL A 81 -9.57 26.52 -12.35
C VAL A 81 -9.89 27.82 -11.63
N MET A 82 -9.46 27.99 -10.37
CA MET A 82 -9.66 29.23 -9.62
C MET A 82 -8.85 30.42 -10.19
N THR A 83 -7.70 30.18 -10.81
CA THR A 83 -6.91 31.24 -11.46
C THR A 83 -7.41 31.65 -12.85
N LEU A 84 -8.30 30.87 -13.46
CA LEU A 84 -8.85 31.11 -14.80
C LEU A 84 -10.30 31.65 -14.78
N SER A 85 -10.89 31.84 -13.60
CA SER A 85 -12.23 32.41 -13.38
C SER A 85 -12.15 33.83 -12.82
#